data_AF-A0A5B7TQ42-F1
#
_entry.id   AF-A0A5B7TQ42-F1
#
_cell.length_a   1.000
_cell.length_b   1.000
_cell.length_c   1.000
_cell.angle_alpha   90.00
_cell.angle_beta   90.00
_cell.angle_gamma   90.00
#
_symmetry.space_group_name_H-M   'P 1'
#
loop_
_entity.id
_entity.type
_entity.pdbx_description
1 polymer ?
#
loop_
_entity_poly.entity_id
_entity_poly.type
_entity_poly.pdbx_seq_one_letter_code
_entity_poly.pdbx_strand_id
1 'polypeptide(L)'
;MKNLLKITSICLVFTLFSCGGSDAPQMNTKDGLEKIKTIANEKFGSDMEVYSMTIYSQEDLNSSLGLVTIKYIKDGKRYSRMYSEKTAHTEAKLQDEKADSDSFQKKLFLDKAQGKMKISDIDTDKIIANIDKALTIIGEDVATHQLRNYTINVDPKTNAITSNFELHVTQTGEGTSIEGRNIVTNFYEANFEADAEGNVEMTD
;
A
#
# COMPACT_ATOMS: atom_id res chain seq x y z
N MET A 1 18.79 62.03 11.88
CA MET A 1 17.90 61.58 10.77
C MET A 1 18.01 60.07 10.70
N LYS A 2 16.89 59.38 10.88
CA LYS A 2 16.82 57.94 11.14
C LYS A 2 17.03 57.13 9.87
N ASN A 3 17.84 56.09 10.01
CA ASN A 3 18.11 54.99 9.07
C ASN A 3 16.84 54.43 8.43
N LEU A 4 16.91 53.99 7.16
CA LEU A 4 16.21 52.80 6.69
C LEU A 4 16.78 52.35 5.33
N LEU A 5 17.90 51.62 5.36
CA LEU A 5 18.36 50.86 4.20
C LEU A 5 17.54 49.56 4.17
N LYS A 6 16.63 49.44 3.20
CA LYS A 6 15.82 48.23 3.00
C LYS A 6 16.71 47.13 2.45
N ILE A 7 17.12 46.19 3.31
CA ILE A 7 17.73 44.92 2.89
C ILE A 7 16.58 43.96 2.60
N THR A 8 16.27 43.79 1.32
CA THR A 8 15.37 42.75 0.84
C THR A 8 16.11 41.42 0.93
N SER A 9 15.87 40.65 1.99
CA SER A 9 16.30 39.25 2.07
C SER A 9 15.50 38.44 1.06
N ILE A 10 16.14 38.07 -0.05
CA ILE A 10 15.68 36.99 -0.91
C ILE A 10 15.99 35.69 -0.14
N CYS A 11 14.99 35.19 0.58
CA CYS A 11 14.98 33.80 1.03
C CYS A 11 14.88 32.91 -0.21
N LEU A 12 16.04 32.48 -0.69
CA LEU A 12 16.17 31.41 -1.68
C LEU A 12 15.74 30.11 -1.01
N VAL A 13 14.43 29.83 -1.03
CA VAL A 13 13.87 28.53 -0.65
C VAL A 13 14.29 27.54 -1.73
N PHE A 14 15.36 26.79 -1.46
CA PHE A 14 15.71 25.58 -2.21
C PHE A 14 14.62 24.53 -1.95
N THR A 15 13.56 24.52 -2.76
CA THR A 15 12.68 23.35 -2.87
C THR A 15 13.39 22.28 -3.68
N LEU A 16 14.32 21.56 -3.05
CA LEU A 16 14.81 20.29 -3.59
C LEU A 16 13.80 19.18 -3.23
N PHE A 17 12.59 19.27 -3.78
CA PHE A 17 11.80 18.05 -4.02
C PHE A 17 12.36 17.40 -5.29
N SER A 18 13.59 16.89 -5.19
CA SER A 18 14.10 15.93 -6.17
C SER A 18 13.56 14.55 -5.79
N CYS A 19 12.25 14.37 -5.91
CA CYS A 19 11.69 13.04 -6.06
C CYS A 19 11.80 12.70 -7.54
N GLY A 20 12.61 11.70 -7.88
CA GLY A 20 12.47 10.96 -9.14
C GLY A 20 11.15 10.20 -9.11
N GLY A 21 10.03 10.91 -9.12
CA GLY A 21 8.69 10.37 -8.95
C GLY A 21 8.38 9.44 -10.11
N SER A 22 8.17 8.17 -9.82
CA SER A 22 7.44 7.33 -10.75
C SER A 22 6.03 7.90 -10.90
N ASP A 23 5.50 7.94 -12.12
CA ASP A 23 4.09 8.32 -12.38
C ASP A 23 3.08 7.32 -11.77
N ALA A 24 3.58 6.32 -11.05
CA ALA A 24 2.78 5.32 -10.38
C ALA A 24 1.92 5.95 -9.27
N PRO A 25 0.65 5.51 -9.10
CA PRO A 25 -0.21 5.98 -8.04
C PRO A 25 0.38 5.79 -6.64
N GLN A 26 0.17 6.77 -5.76
CA GLN A 26 0.66 6.73 -4.37
C GLN A 26 -0.33 6.02 -3.43
N MET A 27 0.10 4.90 -2.85
CA MET A 27 -0.73 4.01 -2.03
C MET A 27 -1.17 4.61 -0.69
N ASN A 28 -0.48 5.64 -0.18
CA ASN A 28 -0.82 6.33 1.07
C ASN A 28 -1.68 7.59 0.85
N THR A 29 -2.25 7.78 -0.34
CA THR A 29 -3.09 8.94 -0.66
C THR A 29 -4.44 8.50 -1.21
N LYS A 30 -5.50 9.28 -0.93
CA LYS A 30 -6.85 8.99 -1.45
C LYS A 30 -6.88 8.94 -2.98
N ASP A 31 -6.31 9.94 -3.65
CA ASP A 31 -6.26 10.00 -5.12
C ASP A 31 -5.49 8.82 -5.72
N GLY A 32 -4.35 8.44 -5.10
CA GLY A 32 -3.59 7.28 -5.56
C GLY A 32 -4.33 5.96 -5.35
N LEU A 33 -5.03 5.77 -4.23
CA LEU A 33 -5.86 4.60 -3.99
C LEU A 33 -7.05 4.50 -4.95
N GLU A 34 -7.69 5.61 -5.31
CA GLU A 34 -8.74 5.62 -6.36
C GLU A 34 -8.19 5.21 -7.73
N LYS A 35 -6.98 5.68 -8.07
CA LYS A 35 -6.29 5.24 -9.29
C LYS A 35 -5.94 3.75 -9.25
N ILE A 36 -5.48 3.24 -8.10
CA ILE A 36 -5.20 1.81 -7.90
C ILE A 36 -6.49 0.99 -8.06
N LYS A 37 -7.60 1.43 -7.46
CA LYS A 37 -8.92 0.80 -7.63
C LYS A 37 -9.35 0.79 -9.09
N THR A 38 -9.14 1.89 -9.81
CA THR A 38 -9.42 1.98 -11.26
C THR A 38 -8.58 0.98 -12.06
N ILE A 39 -7.26 0.92 -11.80
CA ILE A 39 -6.36 -0.06 -12.43
C ILE A 39 -6.84 -1.49 -12.13
N ALA A 40 -7.19 -1.79 -10.89
CA ALA A 40 -7.67 -3.12 -10.53
C ALA A 40 -8.95 -3.51 -11.27
N ASN A 41 -9.91 -2.58 -11.37
CA ASN A 41 -11.15 -2.76 -12.15
C ASN A 41 -10.84 -3.03 -13.64
N GLU A 42 -9.94 -2.26 -14.24
CA GLU A 42 -9.57 -2.40 -15.66
C GLU A 42 -8.80 -3.68 -15.97
N LYS A 43 -7.84 -4.06 -15.10
CA LYS A 43 -6.94 -5.20 -15.37
C LYS A 43 -7.55 -6.53 -14.97
N PHE A 44 -8.28 -6.59 -13.87
CA PHE A 44 -8.84 -7.85 -13.37
C PHE A 44 -10.34 -8.02 -13.68
N GLY A 45 -11.05 -6.92 -13.92
CA GLY A 45 -12.49 -6.88 -14.13
C GLY A 45 -13.24 -6.49 -12.86
N SER A 46 -14.11 -5.49 -12.94
CA SER A 46 -14.83 -4.89 -11.81
C SER A 46 -15.74 -5.86 -11.05
N ASP A 47 -16.32 -6.84 -11.74
CA ASP A 47 -17.20 -7.88 -11.18
C ASP A 47 -16.44 -9.12 -10.69
N MET A 48 -15.10 -9.15 -10.81
CA MET A 48 -14.31 -10.27 -10.31
C MET A 48 -14.48 -10.39 -8.79
N GLU A 49 -14.96 -11.54 -8.34
CA GLU A 49 -15.05 -11.89 -6.92
C GLU A 49 -13.71 -12.42 -6.42
N VAL A 50 -13.16 -11.80 -5.39
CA VAL A 50 -11.88 -12.16 -4.76
C VAL A 50 -12.10 -12.45 -3.29
N TYR A 51 -11.30 -13.36 -2.73
CA TYR A 51 -11.24 -13.58 -1.27
C TYR A 51 -10.06 -12.85 -0.62
N SER A 52 -9.11 -12.36 -1.44
CA SER A 52 -7.98 -11.56 -0.98
C SER A 52 -7.45 -10.68 -2.11
N MET A 53 -7.09 -9.45 -1.78
CA MET A 53 -6.33 -8.55 -2.65
C MET A 53 -5.19 -7.93 -1.86
N THR A 54 -3.98 -7.92 -2.40
CA THR A 54 -2.83 -7.23 -1.81
C THR A 54 -2.28 -6.20 -2.77
N ILE A 55 -2.04 -5.00 -2.26
CA ILE A 55 -1.38 -3.89 -2.94
C ILE A 55 0.01 -3.75 -2.33
N TYR A 56 1.05 -3.72 -3.14
CA TYR A 56 2.44 -3.57 -2.69
C TYR A 56 3.09 -2.36 -3.32
N SER A 57 3.95 -1.69 -2.54
CA SER A 57 4.81 -0.64 -3.05
C SER A 57 5.98 -1.20 -3.87
N GLN A 58 6.59 -0.33 -4.68
CA GLN A 58 7.80 -0.64 -5.46
C GLN A 58 9.00 -0.91 -4.56
N GLU A 59 9.17 -0.10 -3.51
CA GLU A 59 10.35 -0.08 -2.65
C GLU A 59 9.93 0.20 -1.19
N ASP A 60 10.87 0.04 -0.26
CA ASP A 60 10.60 0.15 1.18
C ASP A 60 10.27 1.58 1.61
N LEU A 61 10.93 2.59 1.03
CA LEU A 61 10.75 4.00 1.40
C LEU A 61 9.96 4.80 0.35
N ASN A 62 9.10 4.12 -0.39
CA ASN A 62 8.25 4.71 -1.42
C ASN A 62 6.87 4.07 -1.40
N SER A 63 5.80 4.87 -1.45
CA SER A 63 4.42 4.38 -1.53
C SER A 63 3.89 4.26 -2.97
N SER A 64 4.71 4.47 -4.00
CA SER A 64 4.34 4.21 -5.39
C SER A 64 3.92 2.76 -5.59
N LEU A 65 2.78 2.56 -6.27
CA LEU A 65 2.28 1.24 -6.63
C LEU A 65 3.34 0.43 -7.37
N GLY A 66 3.70 -0.74 -6.81
CA GLY A 66 4.55 -1.72 -7.46
C GLY A 66 3.74 -2.82 -8.11
N LEU A 67 2.83 -3.46 -7.37
CA LEU A 67 1.98 -4.50 -7.91
C LEU A 67 0.67 -4.66 -7.12
N VAL A 68 -0.32 -5.22 -7.79
CA VAL A 68 -1.57 -5.70 -7.19
C VAL A 68 -1.67 -7.19 -7.43
N THR A 69 -1.90 -7.96 -6.37
CA THR A 69 -2.18 -9.40 -6.45
C THR A 69 -3.60 -9.65 -5.98
N ILE A 70 -4.37 -10.42 -6.76
CA ILE A 70 -5.67 -10.93 -6.35
C ILE A 70 -5.60 -12.44 -6.16
N LYS A 71 -6.42 -12.94 -5.23
CA LYS A 71 -6.68 -14.38 -5.08
C LYS A 71 -8.17 -14.65 -5.09
N TYR A 72 -8.56 -15.67 -5.83
CA TYR A 72 -9.97 -15.98 -6.12
C TYR A 72 -10.19 -17.48 -6.33
N ILE A 73 -11.45 -17.89 -6.35
CA ILE A 73 -11.87 -19.26 -6.68
C ILE A 73 -12.43 -19.29 -8.09
N LYS A 74 -11.95 -20.24 -8.90
CA LYS A 74 -12.47 -20.54 -10.23
C LYS A 74 -12.55 -22.05 -10.38
N ASP A 75 -13.71 -22.56 -10.81
CA ASP A 75 -13.95 -23.99 -10.99
C ASP A 75 -13.57 -24.85 -9.77
N GLY A 76 -13.84 -24.34 -8.57
CA GLY A 76 -13.54 -25.02 -7.30
C GLY A 76 -12.06 -25.05 -6.89
N LYS A 77 -11.19 -24.33 -7.59
CA LYS A 77 -9.75 -24.23 -7.30
C LYS A 77 -9.35 -22.81 -6.98
N ARG A 78 -8.31 -22.66 -6.16
CA ARG A 78 -7.70 -21.37 -5.84
C ARG A 78 -6.74 -20.95 -6.92
N TYR A 79 -6.88 -19.70 -7.34
CA TYR A 79 -6.01 -19.04 -8.29
C TYR A 79 -5.49 -17.74 -7.70
N SER A 80 -4.36 -17.30 -8.22
CA SER A 80 -3.83 -15.97 -8.06
C SER A 80 -3.57 -15.33 -9.42
N ARG A 81 -3.66 -14.00 -9.46
CA ARG A 81 -3.27 -13.22 -10.63
C ARG A 81 -2.63 -11.92 -10.16
N MET A 82 -1.61 -11.49 -10.87
CA MET A 82 -0.82 -10.32 -10.50
C MET A 82 -0.76 -9.32 -11.65
N TYR A 83 -0.91 -8.06 -11.32
CA TYR A 83 -0.58 -6.93 -12.17
C TYR A 83 0.64 -6.23 -11.59
N SER A 84 1.69 -6.08 -12.38
CA SER A 84 2.88 -5.30 -12.02
C SER A 84 2.80 -3.94 -12.72
N GLU A 85 3.01 -2.88 -11.97
CA GLU A 85 3.05 -1.51 -12.49
C GLU A 85 4.38 -1.22 -13.19
N LYS A 86 4.41 -0.18 -14.01
CA LYS A 86 5.62 0.26 -14.69
C LYS A 86 6.69 0.70 -13.69
N THR A 87 7.92 0.27 -13.94
CA THR A 87 9.13 0.73 -13.25
C THR A 87 10.09 1.35 -14.27
N ALA A 88 11.25 1.84 -13.81
CA ALA A 88 12.32 2.30 -14.69
C ALA A 88 12.87 1.19 -15.62
N HIS A 89 12.63 -0.09 -15.30
CA HIS A 89 13.23 -1.24 -16.00
C HIS A 89 12.20 -2.21 -16.59
N THR A 90 10.91 -2.03 -16.28
CA THR A 90 9.84 -2.96 -16.69
C THR A 90 8.58 -2.20 -17.06
N GLU A 91 7.94 -2.58 -18.16
CA GLU A 91 6.60 -2.07 -18.50
C GLU A 91 5.51 -2.72 -17.64
N ALA A 92 4.40 -2.02 -17.48
CA ALA A 92 3.24 -2.53 -16.78
C ALA A 92 2.71 -3.80 -17.44
N LYS A 93 2.41 -4.83 -16.64
CA LYS A 93 2.01 -6.14 -17.15
C LYS A 93 1.03 -6.85 -16.23
N LEU A 94 -0.08 -7.29 -16.81
CA LEU A 94 -0.95 -8.30 -16.20
C LEU A 94 -0.41 -9.69 -16.52
N GLN A 95 -0.12 -10.47 -15.49
CA GLN A 95 0.34 -11.85 -15.64
C GLN A 95 -0.82 -12.80 -15.89
N ASP A 96 -0.50 -13.97 -16.44
CA ASP A 96 -1.46 -15.04 -16.58
C ASP A 96 -1.92 -15.52 -15.21
N GLU A 97 -3.17 -16.00 -15.16
CA GLU A 97 -3.69 -16.63 -13.95
C GLU A 97 -2.87 -17.88 -13.59
N LYS A 98 -2.60 -18.07 -12.31
CA LYS A 98 -1.83 -19.20 -11.80
C LYS A 98 -2.63 -19.94 -10.75
N ALA A 99 -2.82 -21.24 -10.93
CA ALA A 99 -3.38 -22.09 -9.88
C ALA A 99 -2.41 -22.15 -8.69
N ASP A 100 -2.95 -22.05 -7.48
CA ASP A 100 -2.17 -22.32 -6.27
C ASP A 100 -1.69 -23.77 -6.26
N SER A 101 -0.62 -24.06 -5.52
CA SER A 101 -0.09 -25.42 -5.41
C SER A 101 -1.10 -26.40 -4.83
N ASP A 102 -0.95 -27.70 -5.13
CA ASP A 102 -1.88 -28.75 -4.72
C ASP A 102 -2.20 -28.76 -3.22
N SER A 103 -1.24 -28.38 -2.37
CA SER A 103 -1.44 -28.25 -0.93
C SER A 103 -2.55 -27.25 -0.59
N PHE A 104 -2.61 -26.12 -1.29
CA PHE A 104 -3.62 -25.09 -1.09
C PHE A 104 -4.96 -25.40 -1.76
N GLN A 105 -5.03 -26.44 -2.60
CA GLN A 105 -6.26 -26.96 -3.19
C GLN A 105 -7.00 -27.96 -2.29
N LYS A 106 -6.42 -28.34 -1.13
CA LYS A 106 -7.10 -29.23 -0.18
C LYS A 106 -8.32 -28.55 0.44
N LYS A 107 -9.35 -29.34 0.76
CA LYS A 107 -10.64 -28.85 1.31
C LYS A 107 -10.48 -27.84 2.45
N LEU A 108 -9.61 -28.10 3.41
CA LEU A 108 -9.37 -27.18 4.55
C LEU A 108 -8.99 -25.76 4.10
N PHE A 109 -8.20 -25.63 3.03
CA PHE A 109 -7.76 -24.34 2.50
C PHE A 109 -8.80 -23.74 1.55
N LEU A 110 -9.53 -24.56 0.79
CA LEU A 110 -10.66 -24.10 -0.02
C LEU A 110 -11.77 -23.52 0.85
N ASP A 111 -12.10 -24.18 1.96
CA ASP A 111 -13.11 -23.72 2.93
C ASP A 111 -12.73 -22.34 3.52
N LYS A 112 -11.42 -22.02 3.60
CA LYS A 112 -10.91 -20.71 4.04
C LYS A 112 -10.89 -19.63 2.96
N ALA A 113 -11.19 -19.99 1.71
CA ALA A 113 -11.11 -19.11 0.54
C ALA A 113 -12.48 -18.89 -0.11
N GLN A 114 -13.57 -19.10 0.63
CA GLN A 114 -14.95 -18.94 0.15
C GLN A 114 -15.50 -17.51 0.25
N GLY A 115 -14.75 -16.61 0.90
CA GLY A 115 -15.14 -15.21 1.05
C GLY A 115 -15.17 -14.52 -0.31
N LYS A 116 -16.12 -13.60 -0.50
CA LYS A 116 -16.32 -12.93 -1.78
C LYS A 116 -16.52 -11.43 -1.58
N MET A 117 -15.66 -10.67 -2.24
CA MET A 117 -15.83 -9.24 -2.48
C MET A 117 -15.58 -8.97 -3.96
N LYS A 118 -16.39 -8.12 -4.59
CA LYS A 118 -16.06 -7.63 -5.93
C LYS A 118 -14.94 -6.59 -5.85
N ILE A 119 -14.06 -6.56 -6.85
CA ILE A 119 -13.02 -5.52 -6.93
C ILE A 119 -13.62 -4.10 -6.94
N SER A 120 -14.79 -3.93 -7.56
CA SER A 120 -15.52 -2.65 -7.54
C SER A 120 -15.95 -2.17 -6.15
N ASP A 121 -16.10 -3.09 -5.19
CA ASP A 121 -16.57 -2.80 -3.83
C ASP A 121 -15.44 -2.40 -2.87
N ILE A 122 -14.19 -2.33 -3.34
CA ILE A 122 -13.05 -1.88 -2.51
C ILE A 122 -13.31 -0.46 -1.98
N ASP A 123 -13.24 -0.30 -0.67
CA ASP A 123 -13.43 0.96 0.02
C ASP A 123 -12.07 1.63 0.31
N THR A 124 -11.68 2.55 -0.57
CA THR A 124 -10.45 3.35 -0.48
C THR A 124 -10.45 4.31 0.71
N ASP A 125 -11.62 4.80 1.12
CA ASP A 125 -11.77 5.66 2.29
C ASP A 125 -11.51 4.88 3.57
N LYS A 126 -11.96 3.61 3.64
CA LYS A 126 -11.62 2.72 4.76
C LYS A 126 -10.11 2.44 4.84
N ILE A 127 -9.42 2.29 3.70
CA ILE A 127 -7.96 2.11 3.68
C ILE A 127 -7.25 3.33 4.28
N ILE A 128 -7.61 4.54 3.84
CA ILE A 128 -7.02 5.78 4.39
C ILE A 128 -7.32 5.91 5.88
N ALA A 129 -8.57 5.65 6.30
CA ALA A 129 -8.93 5.72 7.71
C ALA A 129 -8.13 4.74 8.57
N ASN A 130 -7.80 3.55 8.05
CA ASN A 130 -6.96 2.57 8.75
C ASN A 130 -5.51 3.06 8.86
N ILE A 131 -4.96 3.67 7.81
CA ILE A 131 -3.61 4.26 7.82
C ILE A 131 -3.55 5.40 8.85
N ASP A 132 -4.52 6.31 8.86
CA ASP A 132 -4.57 7.42 9.81
C ASP A 132 -4.64 6.93 11.28
N LYS A 133 -5.42 5.87 11.53
CA LYS A 133 -5.49 5.22 12.85
C LYS A 133 -4.15 4.58 13.23
N ALA A 134 -3.49 3.89 12.30
CA ALA A 134 -2.17 3.31 12.54
C ALA A 134 -1.13 4.39 12.88
N LEU A 135 -1.11 5.51 12.15
CA LEU A 135 -0.22 6.64 12.47
C LEU A 135 -0.49 7.22 13.86
N THR A 136 -1.75 7.27 14.27
CA THR A 136 -2.13 7.67 15.63
C THR A 136 -1.61 6.69 16.70
N ILE A 137 -1.59 5.38 16.40
CA ILE A 137 -1.04 4.34 17.29
C ILE A 137 0.48 4.44 17.41
N ILE A 138 1.18 4.74 16.30
CA ILE A 138 2.64 4.91 16.29
C ILE A 138 3.05 6.14 17.11
N GLY A 139 2.29 7.24 16.99
CA GLY A 139 2.49 8.47 17.77
C GLY A 139 3.01 9.67 16.96
N GLU A 140 3.24 10.78 17.65
CA GLU A 140 3.50 12.10 17.03
C GLU A 140 4.93 12.28 16.50
N ASP A 141 5.85 11.38 16.82
CA ASP A 141 7.28 11.50 16.45
C ASP A 141 7.59 11.01 15.02
N VAL A 142 6.58 10.79 14.17
CA VAL A 142 6.76 10.32 12.78
C VAL A 142 7.04 11.49 11.83
N ALA A 143 8.20 11.49 11.18
CA ALA A 143 8.56 12.47 10.16
C ALA A 143 7.94 12.12 8.79
N THR A 144 8.11 10.87 8.36
CA THR A 144 7.52 10.35 7.12
C THR A 144 7.08 8.90 7.31
N HIS A 145 6.07 8.48 6.56
CA HIS A 145 5.56 7.12 6.52
C HIS A 145 5.30 6.68 5.09
N GLN A 146 5.45 5.37 4.84
CA GLN A 146 5.18 4.76 3.54
C GLN A 146 4.37 3.49 3.75
N LEU A 147 3.35 3.29 2.90
CA LEU A 147 2.57 2.05 2.92
C LEU A 147 3.32 1.00 2.10
N ARG A 148 3.94 0.04 2.79
CA ARG A 148 4.72 -1.02 2.14
C ARG A 148 3.80 -2.02 1.44
N ASN A 149 2.79 -2.47 2.16
CA ASN A 149 1.75 -3.33 1.62
C ASN A 149 0.43 -3.16 2.36
N TYR A 150 -0.66 -3.46 1.67
CA TYR A 150 -2.00 -3.49 2.23
C TYR A 150 -2.75 -4.69 1.67
N THR A 151 -3.11 -5.64 2.54
CA THR A 151 -3.86 -6.84 2.20
C THR A 151 -5.29 -6.72 2.71
N ILE A 152 -6.24 -6.80 1.80
CA ILE A 152 -7.67 -6.96 2.09
C ILE A 152 -7.96 -8.47 2.12
N ASN A 153 -8.65 -8.93 3.16
CA ASN A 153 -9.09 -10.31 3.32
C ASN A 153 -10.61 -10.36 3.51
N VAL A 154 -11.24 -11.41 2.97
CA VAL A 154 -12.68 -11.62 3.10
C VAL A 154 -12.93 -12.90 3.90
N ASP A 155 -13.64 -12.77 5.03
CA ASP A 155 -13.98 -13.91 5.86
C ASP A 155 -14.86 -14.92 5.06
N PRO A 156 -14.52 -16.21 5.07
CA PRO A 156 -15.21 -17.21 4.25
C PRO A 156 -16.65 -17.52 4.67
N LYS A 157 -17.09 -17.09 5.86
CA LYS A 157 -18.42 -17.39 6.39
C LYS A 157 -19.31 -16.16 6.43
N THR A 158 -18.76 -15.01 6.80
CA THR A 158 -19.52 -13.77 7.00
C THR A 158 -19.36 -12.79 5.85
N ASN A 159 -18.36 -12.99 4.98
CA ASN A 159 -17.88 -11.99 4.02
C ASN A 159 -17.43 -10.67 4.68
N ALA A 160 -17.15 -10.69 6.00
CA ALA A 160 -16.57 -9.55 6.68
C ALA A 160 -15.19 -9.23 6.11
N ILE A 161 -14.90 -7.94 5.96
CA ILE A 161 -13.67 -7.45 5.34
C ILE A 161 -12.70 -7.04 6.44
N THR A 162 -11.61 -7.77 6.56
CA THR A 162 -10.48 -7.40 7.42
C THR A 162 -9.30 -6.96 6.57
N SER A 163 -8.29 -6.36 7.19
CA SER A 163 -7.07 -5.99 6.47
C SER A 163 -5.83 -6.13 7.33
N ASN A 164 -4.71 -6.47 6.69
CA ASN A 164 -3.40 -6.48 7.31
C ASN A 164 -2.51 -5.57 6.48
N PHE A 165 -1.73 -4.71 7.10
CA PHE A 165 -0.92 -3.74 6.39
C PHE A 165 0.33 -3.34 7.17
N GLU A 166 1.32 -2.87 6.43
CA GLU A 166 2.65 -2.58 6.94
C GLU A 166 3.03 -1.15 6.57
N LEU A 167 3.39 -0.38 7.58
CA LEU A 167 3.92 0.97 7.42
C LEU A 167 5.42 0.96 7.70
N HIS A 168 6.18 1.54 6.77
CA HIS A 168 7.56 1.91 7.03
C HIS A 168 7.59 3.36 7.49
N VAL A 169 8.11 3.61 8.69
CA VAL A 169 8.13 4.93 9.29
C VAL A 169 9.54 5.39 9.61
N THR A 170 9.75 6.69 9.48
CA THR A 170 10.99 7.38 9.88
C THR A 170 10.65 8.34 11.01
N GLN A 171 11.46 8.33 12.07
CA GLN A 171 11.23 9.21 13.21
C GLN A 171 11.80 10.61 12.98
N THR A 172 11.23 11.59 13.66
CA THR A 172 11.72 12.96 13.63
C THR A 172 13.13 13.03 14.20
N GLY A 173 14.07 13.56 13.42
CA GLY A 173 15.49 13.63 13.78
C GLY A 173 16.30 12.41 13.35
N GLU A 174 15.67 11.29 13.01
CA GLU A 174 16.30 10.13 12.39
C GLU A 174 16.20 10.24 10.86
N GLY A 175 17.07 11.08 10.32
CA GLY A 175 17.14 11.34 8.90
C GLY A 175 18.12 10.43 8.16
N THR A 176 18.22 10.68 6.87
CA THR A 176 19.23 10.10 6.01
C THR A 176 20.63 10.61 6.39
N SER A 177 21.58 9.71 6.63
CA SER A 177 22.98 10.01 6.88
C SER A 177 23.86 9.59 5.70
N ILE A 178 25.05 10.19 5.59
CA ILE A 178 26.07 9.76 4.63
C ILE A 178 27.13 8.98 5.39
N GLU A 179 27.21 7.68 5.13
CA GLU A 179 28.25 6.80 5.67
C GLU A 179 29.24 6.43 4.56
N GLY A 180 30.35 7.16 4.51
CA GLY A 180 31.34 7.03 3.44
C GLY A 180 30.79 7.49 2.09
N ARG A 181 30.50 6.54 1.19
CA ARG A 181 29.89 6.82 -0.12
C ARG A 181 28.42 6.39 -0.19
N ASN A 182 27.87 5.90 0.92
CA ASN A 182 26.52 5.38 0.99
C ASN A 182 25.58 6.41 1.63
N ILE A 183 24.34 6.41 1.18
CA ILE A 183 23.23 7.11 1.79
C ILE A 183 22.48 6.07 2.64
N VAL A 184 22.43 6.26 3.96
CA VAL A 184 21.79 5.34 4.91
C VAL A 184 20.55 6.02 5.47
N THR A 185 19.41 5.35 5.42
CA THR A 185 18.17 5.84 6.03
C THR A 185 17.66 4.79 6.99
N ASN A 186 17.49 5.17 8.26
CA ASN A 186 16.86 4.31 9.26
C ASN A 186 15.35 4.43 9.13
N PHE A 187 14.67 3.28 9.15
CA PHE A 187 13.22 3.22 9.22
C PHE A 187 12.82 2.03 10.07
N TYR A 188 11.57 2.06 10.53
CA TYR A 188 10.95 1.03 11.32
C TYR A 188 9.78 0.44 10.57
N GLU A 189 9.65 -0.87 10.61
CA GLU A 189 8.53 -1.62 10.08
C GLU A 189 7.49 -1.76 11.19
N ALA A 190 6.26 -1.33 10.94
CA ALA A 190 5.16 -1.46 11.87
C ALA A 190 4.00 -2.19 11.19
N ASN A 191 3.59 -3.31 11.79
CA ASN A 191 2.54 -4.17 11.25
C ASN A 191 1.22 -3.94 11.96
N PHE A 192 0.14 -3.89 11.18
CA PHE A 192 -1.19 -3.61 11.68
C PHE A 192 -2.22 -4.59 11.13
N GLU A 193 -3.23 -4.85 11.95
CA GLU A 193 -4.46 -5.50 11.54
C GLU A 193 -5.64 -4.56 11.77
N ALA A 194 -6.61 -4.61 10.87
CA ALA A 194 -7.87 -3.88 10.95
C ALA A 194 -9.05 -4.86 10.84
N ASP A 195 -9.97 -4.78 11.79
CA ASP A 195 -11.17 -5.61 11.80
C ASP A 195 -12.26 -5.09 10.84
N ALA A 196 -13.43 -5.75 10.87
CA ALA A 196 -14.55 -5.42 10.00
C ALA A 196 -15.14 -4.05 10.29
N GLU A 197 -15.07 -3.62 11.55
CA GLU A 197 -15.51 -2.33 12.08
C GLU A 197 -14.46 -1.22 11.82
N GLY A 198 -13.24 -1.60 11.45
CA GLY A 198 -12.11 -0.71 11.21
C GLY A 198 -11.39 -0.31 12.50
N ASN A 199 -11.50 -1.08 13.58
CA ASN A 199 -10.58 -0.95 14.70
C ASN A 199 -9.22 -1.47 14.24
N VAL A 200 -8.17 -0.70 14.53
CA VAL A 200 -6.80 -0.99 14.11
C VAL A 200 -5.98 -1.32 15.34
N GLU A 201 -5.18 -2.39 15.26
CA GLU A 201 -4.21 -2.77 16.27
C GLU A 201 -2.84 -3.03 15.65
N MET A 202 -1.78 -2.76 16.40
CA MET A 202 -0.41 -3.09 16.02
C MET A 202 -0.13 -4.53 16.44
N THR A 203 0.40 -5.35 15.53
CA THR A 203 0.53 -6.79 15.74
C THR A 203 1.96 -7.29 15.94
N ASP A 204 2.96 -6.45 15.66
CA ASP A 204 4.38 -6.67 15.98
C ASP A 204 5.15 -5.33 16.00
#